data_AF-D3T4H3-F1
#
_entry.id   AF-D3T4H3-F1
#
_cell.length_a   1.000
_cell.length_b   1.000
_cell.length_c   1.000
_cell.angle_alpha   90.00
_cell.angle_beta   90.00
_cell.angle_gamma   90.00
#
_symmetry.space_group_name_H-M   'P 1'
#
loop_
_entity.id
_entity.type
_entity.pdbx_description
1 polymer ?
#
loop_
_entity_poly.entity_id
_entity_poly.type
_entity_poly.pdbx_seq_one_letter_code
_entity_poly.pdbx_strand_id
1 'polypeptide(L)' 'MANANDKEGYNAEEVLEEIIYLTHYGHDIAEFGRSVASVLYEKGCIDEAIYEILMGK' A
#
# COMPACT_ATOMS: atom_id res chain seq x y z
N MET A 1 27.24 14.57 7.60
CA MET A 1 26.64 13.99 6.38
C MET A 1 25.96 12.70 6.80
N ALA A 2 24.66 12.76 7.06
CA ALA A 2 23.87 11.57 7.40
C ALA A 2 23.41 10.91 6.10
N ASN A 3 23.63 9.60 6.01
CA ASN A 3 23.32 8.77 4.85
C ASN A 3 21.80 8.53 4.81
N ALA A 4 21.12 9.03 3.78
CA ALA A 4 19.66 8.98 3.63
C ALA A 4 19.17 7.61 3.16
N ASN A 5 19.43 6.54 3.93
CA ASN A 5 18.95 5.20 3.60
C ASN A 5 18.54 4.36 4.81
N ASP A 6 18.18 5.02 5.92
CA ASP A 6 17.39 4.39 6.98
C ASP A 6 15.92 4.33 6.50
N LYS A 7 15.64 3.51 5.48
CA LYS A 7 14.28 3.02 5.26
C LYS A 7 13.99 2.13 6.46
N GLU A 8 13.25 2.64 7.43
CA GLU A 8 12.49 1.79 8.35
C GLU A 8 11.74 0.77 7.48
N GLY A 9 12.20 -0.48 7.50
CA GLY A 9 11.52 -1.54 6.79
C GLY A 9 10.16 -1.71 7.44
N TYR A 10 9.10 -1.33 6.73
CA TYR A 10 7.74 -1.57 7.20
C TYR A 10 7.56 -3.05 7.50
N ASN A 11 7.04 -3.37 8.68
CA ASN A 11 6.77 -4.74 9.06
C ASN A 11 5.59 -5.25 8.24
N ALA A 12 5.74 -6.41 7.59
CA ALA A 12 4.68 -7.03 6.80
C ALA A 12 3.38 -7.25 7.62
N GLU A 13 3.50 -7.42 8.93
CA GLU A 13 2.37 -7.53 9.85
C GLU A 13 1.54 -6.25 9.90
N GLU A 14 2.18 -5.08 9.97
CA GLU A 14 1.49 -3.78 9.99
C GLU A 14 0.75 -3.51 8.68
N VAL A 15 1.38 -3.85 7.54
CA VAL A 15 0.76 -3.72 6.22
C VAL A 15 -0.45 -4.64 6.10
N LEU A 16 -0.36 -5.85 6.65
CA LEU A 16 -1.45 -6.82 6.63
C LEU A 16 -2.62 -6.38 7.53
N GLU A 17 -2.34 -5.85 8.73
CA GLU A 17 -3.36 -5.29 9.61
C GLU A 17 -4.14 -4.16 8.95
N GLU A 18 -3.47 -3.27 8.22
CA GLU A 18 -4.10 -2.15 7.51
C GLU A 18 -5.01 -2.65 6.36
N ILE A 19 -4.58 -3.64 5.60
CA ILE A 19 -5.40 -4.26 4.54
C ILE A 19 -6.62 -4.98 5.14
N ILE A 20 -6.45 -5.70 6.25
CA ILE A 20 -7.54 -6.37 6.94
C ILE A 20 -8.55 -5.33 7.46
N TYR A 21 -8.08 -4.22 8.03
CA TYR A 21 -8.95 -3.11 8.45
C TYR A 21 -9.79 -2.62 7.26
N LEU A 22 -9.17 -2.30 6.12
CA LEU A 22 -9.88 -1.86 4.91
C LEU A 22 -10.96 -2.84 4.42
N THR A 23 -10.74 -4.14 4.61
CA THR A 23 -11.70 -5.19 4.20
C THR A 23 -13.01 -5.11 4.98
N HIS A 24 -12.98 -4.63 6.22
CA HIS A 24 -14.18 -4.51 7.07
C HIS A 24 -15.04 -3.29 6.75
N TYR A 25 -14.48 -2.28 6.08
CA TYR A 25 -15.16 -1.01 5.78
C TYR A 25 -15.38 -0.76 4.28
N GLY A 26 -14.76 -1.58 3.40
CA GLY A 26 -14.95 -1.49 1.96
C GLY A 26 -16.35 -1.93 1.55
N HIS A 27 -17.17 -0.99 1.08
CA HIS A 27 -18.50 -1.28 0.53
C HIS A 27 -18.47 -1.60 -0.98
N ASP A 28 -17.43 -1.15 -1.68
CA ASP A 28 -17.21 -1.36 -3.11
C ASP A 28 -15.85 -2.04 -3.35
N ILE A 29 -15.84 -3.10 -4.16
CA ILE A 29 -14.64 -3.91 -4.42
C ILE A 29 -13.55 -3.16 -5.19
N ALA A 30 -13.93 -2.23 -6.07
CA ALA A 30 -13.00 -1.39 -6.82
C ALA A 30 -12.41 -0.29 -5.92
N GLU A 31 -13.20 0.27 -5.01
CA GLU A 31 -12.70 1.20 -3.99
C GLU A 31 -11.73 0.49 -3.03
N PHE A 32 -12.09 -0.69 -2.55
CA PHE A 32 -11.20 -1.52 -1.73
C PHE A 32 -9.87 -1.81 -2.44
N GLY A 33 -9.92 -2.23 -3.71
CA GLY A 33 -8.71 -2.47 -4.51
C GLY A 33 -7.79 -1.26 -4.63
N ARG A 34 -8.36 -0.05 -4.82
CA ARG A 34 -7.57 1.20 -4.87
C ARG A 34 -6.94 1.54 -3.51
N SER A 35 -7.66 1.31 -2.42
CA SER A 35 -7.15 1.53 -1.07
C SER A 35 -5.99 0.57 -0.76
N VAL A 36 -6.12 -0.71 -1.11
CA VAL A 36 -5.02 -1.69 -0.97
C VAL A 36 -3.82 -1.31 -1.82
N ALA A 37 -4.02 -0.91 -3.08
CA ALA A 37 -2.92 -0.48 -3.96
C ALA A 37 -2.16 0.73 -3.38
N SER A 38 -2.88 1.67 -2.75
CA SER A 38 -2.26 2.84 -2.11
C SER A 38 -1.42 2.46 -0.90
N VAL A 39 -1.94 1.59 -0.01
CA VAL A 39 -1.19 1.07 1.14
C VAL A 39 0.09 0.37 0.68
N LEU A 40 -0.01 -0.51 -0.32
CA LEU A 40 1.15 -1.23 -0.84
C LEU A 40 2.20 -0.29 -1.47
N TYR A 41 1.76 0.78 -2.15
CA TYR A 41 2.66 1.75 -2.76
C TYR A 41 3.39 2.59 -1.70
N GLU A 42 2.66 3.14 -0.73
CA GLU A 42 3.21 3.95 0.36
C GLU A 42 4.24 3.18 1.20
N LYS A 43 4.02 1.87 1.37
CA LYS A 43 4.93 0.97 2.11
C LYS A 43 6.08 0.44 1.25
N GLY A 44 6.15 0.83 -0.03
CA GLY A 44 7.17 0.38 -0.97
C GLY A 44 7.09 -1.12 -1.29
N CYS A 45 5.92 -1.72 -1.14
CA CYS A 45 5.66 -3.13 -1.40
C CYS A 45 5.30 -3.41 -2.88
N ILE A 46 5.01 -2.37 -3.66
CA ILE A 46 4.82 -2.45 -5.12
C ILE A 46 5.55 -1.32 -5.84
N ASP A 47 5.88 -1.56 -7.11
CA ASP A 47 6.49 -0.57 -8.00
C ASP A 47 5.47 0.49 -8.46
N GLU A 48 5.94 1.70 -8.75
CA GLU A 48 5.11 2.83 -9.19
C GLU A 48 4.34 2.52 -10.48
N ALA A 49 4.95 1.84 -11.46
CA ALA A 49 4.27 1.50 -12.71
C ALA A 49 3.11 0.53 -12.48
N ILE A 50 3.25 -0.39 -11.50
CA ILE A 50 2.17 -1.31 -11.12
C ILE A 50 1.06 -0.54 -10.39
N TYR A 51 1.42 0.40 -9.51
CA TYR A 51 0.45 1.25 -8.84
C TYR A 51 -0.38 2.07 -9.83
N GLU A 52 0.25 2.71 -10.82
CA GLU A 52 -0.45 3.50 -11.84
C GLU A 52 -1.44 2.67 -12.67
N ILE A 53 -1.04 1.46 -13.07
CA ILE A 53 -1.94 0.51 -13.77
C ILE A 53 -3.16 0.17 -12.91
N LEU A 54 -2.97 -0.11 -11.62
CA LEU A 54 -4.07 -0.43 -10.69
C LEU A 54 -4.99 0.78 -10.44
N MET A 55 -4.46 1.99 -10.55
CA MET A 55 -5.20 3.25 -10.41
C MET A 55 -5.86 3.72 -11.72
N GLY A 56 -5.56 3.06 -12.84
CA GLY A 56 -6.07 3.43 -14.17
C GLY A 56 -5.51 4.77 -14.67
N LYS A 57 -4.26 5.09 -14.31
CA LYS A 57 -3.56 6.31 -14.73
C LYS A 57 -2.67 6.08 -15.94
#